data_AF-A0AAP0HCB1-F1
#
_entry.id   AF-A0AAP0HCB1-F1
#
_cell.length_a   1.000
_cell.length_b   1.000
_cell.length_c   1.000
_cell.angle_alpha   90.00
_cell.angle_beta   90.00
_cell.angle_gamma   90.00
#
_symmetry.space_group_name_H-M   'P 1'
#
loop_
_entity.id
_entity.type
_entity.pdbx_description
1 polymer ?
#
loop_
_entity_poly.entity_id
_entity_poly.type
_entity_poly.pdbx_seq_one_letter_code
_entity_poly.pdbx_strand_id
1 'polypeptide(L)' 'MRKATVDENVKLSEFQLELVQLSAAFNGDHKNESHPNKVVENMTVGEVVKYTETCFKGFFERW' A
#
# COMPACT_ATOMS: atom_id res chain seq x y z
N MET A 1 -1.28 -19.31 -8.27
CA MET A 1 -0.53 -18.03 -8.23
C MET A 1 -0.16 -17.64 -9.66
N ARG A 2 -0.58 -16.47 -10.16
CA ARG A 2 -0.04 -15.95 -11.43
C ARG A 2 1.44 -15.66 -11.22
N LYS A 3 2.32 -16.45 -11.85
CA LYS A 3 3.76 -16.17 -11.96
C LYS A 3 3.94 -15.06 -13.02
N ALA A 4 3.61 -13.83 -12.64
CA ALA A 4 4.16 -12.67 -13.32
C ALA A 4 5.45 -12.34 -12.57
N THR A 5 6.58 -12.23 -13.27
CA THR A 5 7.77 -11.58 -12.72
C THR A 5 7.40 -10.12 -12.51
N VAL A 6 6.94 -9.79 -11.31
CA VAL A 6 6.63 -8.42 -10.92
C VAL A 6 7.94 -7.66 -10.92
N ASP A 7 8.08 -6.69 -11.81
CA ASP A 7 9.20 -5.76 -11.78
C ASP A 7 8.95 -4.79 -10.62
N GLU A 8 9.71 -4.97 -9.54
CA GLU A 8 9.53 -4.21 -8.31
C GLU A 8 9.82 -2.71 -8.50
N ASN A 9 10.50 -2.32 -9.57
CA ASN A 9 10.87 -0.93 -9.86
C ASN A 9 9.83 -0.18 -10.73
N VAL A 10 8.76 -0.84 -11.15
CA VAL A 10 7.71 -0.23 -11.97
C VAL A 10 6.76 0.60 -11.11
N LYS A 11 6.24 1.70 -11.67
CA LYS A 11 5.21 2.50 -11.01
C LYS A 11 3.93 1.66 -10.80
N LEU A 12 3.22 1.94 -9.71
CA LEU A 12 1.93 1.31 -9.44
C LEU A 12 0.89 1.64 -10.52
N SER A 13 0.06 0.66 -10.85
CA SER A 13 -1.19 0.91 -11.56
C SER A 13 -2.19 1.64 -10.66
N GLU A 14 -3.22 2.24 -11.25
CA GLU A 14 -4.31 2.91 -10.51
C GLU A 14 -4.98 1.97 -9.50
N PHE A 15 -5.31 0.74 -9.91
CA PHE A 15 -5.87 -0.26 -9.01
C PHE A 15 -4.91 -0.62 -7.86
N GLN A 16 -3.61 -0.72 -8.14
CA GLN A 16 -2.62 -0.98 -7.09
C GLN A 16 -2.54 0.19 -6.10
N LEU A 17 -2.66 1.44 -6.57
CA LEU A 17 -2.73 2.64 -5.71
C LEU A 17 -3.95 2.60 -4.78
N GLU A 18 -5.13 2.23 -5.28
CA GLU A 18 -6.36 2.11 -4.48
C GLU A 18 -6.21 1.09 -3.34
N LEU A 19 -5.53 -0.04 -3.58
CA LEU A 19 -5.25 -1.03 -2.53
C LEU A 19 -4.33 -0.48 -1.44
N VAL A 20 -3.39 0.40 -1.79
CA VAL A 20 -2.54 1.06 -0.78
C VAL A 20 -3.33 2.08 0.02
N GLN A 21 -4.21 2.84 -0.63
CA GLN A 21 -5.09 3.78 0.05
C GLN A 21 -6.01 3.07 1.06
N LEU A 22 -6.54 1.90 0.69
CA LEU A 22 -7.32 1.05 1.60
C LEU A 22 -6.46 0.56 2.78
N SER A 23 -5.21 0.16 2.52
CA SER A 23 -4.27 -0.26 3.56
C SER A 23 -3.98 0.88 4.55
N ALA A 24 -3.78 2.09 4.06
CA ALA A 24 -3.59 3.29 4.89
C ALA A 24 -4.82 3.61 5.74
N ALA A 25 -6.02 3.35 5.21
CA ALA A 25 -7.26 3.49 5.98
C ALA A 25 -7.29 2.52 7.17
N PHE A 26 -6.87 1.26 6.98
CA PHE A 26 -6.78 0.27 8.06
C PHE A 26 -5.78 0.66 9.16
N ASN A 27 -4.67 1.29 8.80
CA ASN A 27 -3.68 1.75 9.78
C ASN A 27 -4.10 3.04 10.52
N GLY A 28 -5.11 3.76 10.01
CA GLY A 28 -5.53 5.05 10.54
C GLY A 28 -4.75 6.25 9.99
N ASP A 29 -3.88 6.02 9.00
CA ASP A 29 -2.99 7.04 8.42
C ASP A 29 -3.75 8.07 7.55
N HIS A 30 -5.01 7.79 7.21
CA HIS A 30 -5.90 8.71 6.49
C HIS A 30 -6.18 10.03 7.23
N LYS A 31 -5.79 10.15 8.51
CA LYS A 31 -6.00 11.34 9.35
C LYS A 31 -4.88 12.36 9.25
N ASN A 32 -3.73 11.99 8.70
CA ASN A 32 -2.65 12.95 8.45
C ASN A 32 -2.94 13.66 7.12
N GLU A 33 -2.90 14.99 7.10
CA GLU A 33 -3.25 15.88 5.96
C GLU A 33 -2.52 15.58 4.64
N SER A 34 -1.56 14.64 4.64
CA SER A 34 -1.00 14.04 3.45
C SER A 34 -1.94 12.97 2.93
N HIS A 35 -2.86 13.36 2.05
CA HIS A 35 -3.66 12.47 1.22
C HIS A 35 -2.83 11.22 0.81
N PRO A 36 -3.43 10.01 0.82
CA PRO A 36 -2.67 8.76 0.64
C PRO A 36 -1.91 8.70 -0.69
N ASN A 37 -2.31 9.50 -1.69
CA ASN A 37 -1.59 9.70 -2.95
C ASN A 37 -0.14 10.19 -2.77
N LYS A 38 0.13 11.07 -1.80
CA LYS A 38 1.49 11.64 -1.60
C LYS A 38 2.45 10.64 -0.95
N VAL A 39 1.93 9.68 -0.18
CA VAL A 39 2.75 8.66 0.50
C VAL A 39 3.28 7.64 -0.51
N VAL A 40 2.47 7.34 -1.54
CA VAL A 40 2.75 6.29 -2.53
C VAL A 40 3.41 6.81 -3.81
N GLU A 41 3.44 8.13 -4.03
CA GLU A 41 3.89 8.77 -5.27
C GLU A 41 5.35 8.43 -5.64
N ASN A 42 6.17 8.09 -4.65
CA ASN A 42 7.59 7.78 -4.81
C ASN A 42 7.98 6.35 -4.37
N MET A 43 7.00 5.50 -4.06
CA MET A 43 7.28 4.13 -3.62
C MET A 43 7.36 3.14 -4.79
N THR A 44 8.31 2.23 -4.68
CA THR A 44 8.40 1.01 -5.51
C THR A 44 7.31 0.01 -5.14
N VAL A 45 7.02 -0.95 -6.03
CA VAL A 45 6.06 -2.03 -5.74
C VAL A 45 6.49 -2.83 -4.51
N GLY A 46 7.80 -3.07 -4.33
CA GLY A 46 8.33 -3.78 -3.16
C GLY A 46 8.07 -3.05 -1.84
N GLU A 47 8.19 -1.73 -1.82
CA GLU A 47 7.90 -0.90 -0.63
C GLU A 47 6.41 -0.89 -0.31
N VAL A 48 5.57 -0.81 -1.34
CA VAL A 48 4.12 -0.82 -1.22
C VAL A 48 3.61 -2.13 -0.65
N VAL A 49 4.11 -3.27 -1.14
CA VAL A 49 3.73 -4.60 -0.62
C VAL A 49 4.04 -4.69 0.87
N LYS A 50 5.23 -4.25 1.31
CA LYS A 50 5.61 -4.27 2.74
C LYS A 50 4.73 -3.37 3.59
N TYR A 51 4.40 -2.18 3.10
CA TYR A 51 3.50 -1.26 3.78
C TYR A 51 2.11 -1.89 3.94
N THR A 52 1.53 -2.36 2.84
CA THR A 52 0.23 -3.03 2.81
C THR A 52 0.19 -4.23 3.77
N GLU A 53 1.19 -5.11 3.74
CA GLU A 53 1.26 -6.26 4.66
C GLU A 53 1.27 -5.83 6.13
N THR A 54 2.01 -4.77 6.46
CA THR A 54 2.08 -4.24 7.83
C THR A 54 0.73 -3.69 8.28
N CYS A 55 0.04 -2.92 7.43
CA CYS A 55 -1.29 -2.39 7.72
C CYS A 55 -2.31 -3.51 7.92
N PHE A 56 -2.30 -4.53 7.05
CA PHE A 56 -3.19 -5.68 7.18
C PHE A 56 -2.93 -6.49 8.44
N LYS A 57 -1.67 -6.77 8.78
CA LYS A 57 -1.32 -7.43 10.05
C LYS A 57 -1.82 -6.64 11.25
N GLY A 58 -1.55 -5.34 11.28
CA GLY A 58 -2.02 -4.46 12.36
C GLY A 58 -3.55 -4.42 12.48
N PHE A 59 -4.26 -4.50 11.37
CA PHE A 59 -5.73 -4.59 11.36
C PHE A 59 -6.24 -5.89 11.99
N PHE A 60 -5.68 -7.04 11.60
CA PHE A 60 -6.08 -8.35 12.12
C PHE A 60 -5.59 -8.63 13.54
N GLU A 61 -4.50 -8.02 14.00
CA GLU A 61 -4.00 -8.18 15.38
C GLU A 61 -4.73 -7.29 16.39
N ARG A 62 -5.34 -6.19 15.95
CA ARG A 62 -6.08 -5.25 16.81
C ARG A 62 -7.55 -5.66 17.03
N TRP A 63 -8.01 -6.76 16.43
CA TRP A 63 -9.38 -7.28 16.52
C TRP A 63 -9.43 -8.77 16.84
#